data_AF-A0A9D1DKW7-F1
#
_entry.id   AF-A0A9D1DKW7-F1
#
_cell.length_a   1.000
_cell.length_b   1.000
_cell.length_c   1.000
_cell.angle_alpha   90.00
_cell.angle_beta   90.00
_cell.angle_gamma   90.00
#
_symmetry.space_group_name_H-M   'P 1'
#
loop_
_entity.id
_entity.type
_entity.pdbx_description
1 polymer ?
#
loop_
_entity_poly.entity_id
_entity_poly.type
_entity_poly.pdbx_seq_one_letter_code
_entity_poly.pdbx_strand_id
1 'polypeptide(L)'
;MDKRLERILPGVQKPARYTGGEYNEIIKDKADVKLRMAFCFPDVYEIGMSNLGMRILYGCINAEPDIWCERVFAPWGDMAEQMRANDIPLYALESGDHV
;
A
#
# COMPACT_ATOMS: atom_id res chain seq x y z
N MET A 1 -9.03 2.09 -8.10
CA MET A 1 -7.63 2.24 -8.55
C MET A 1 -7.53 3.49 -9.43
N ASP A 2 -6.50 4.32 -9.28
CA ASP A 2 -6.27 5.49 -10.15
C ASP A 2 -6.02 5.03 -11.60
N LYS A 3 -6.78 5.57 -12.57
CA LYS A 3 -6.64 5.21 -13.99
C LYS A 3 -5.25 5.50 -14.57
N ARG A 4 -4.50 6.43 -13.97
CA ARG A 4 -3.10 6.71 -14.33
C ARG A 4 -2.20 5.55 -13.91
N LEU A 5 -2.45 4.97 -12.74
CA LEU A 5 -1.71 3.81 -12.24
C LEU A 5 -1.87 2.61 -13.18
N GLU A 6 -3.11 2.29 -13.58
CA GLU A 6 -3.41 1.19 -14.51
C GLU A 6 -2.65 1.29 -15.84
N ARG A 7 -2.36 2.51 -16.30
CA ARG A 7 -1.62 2.76 -17.54
C ARG A 7 -0.12 2.55 -17.40
N ILE A 8 0.46 2.85 -16.24
CA ILE A 8 1.91 2.75 -16.03
C ILE A 8 2.35 1.36 -15.55
N LEU A 9 1.47 0.60 -14.91
CA LEU A 9 1.78 -0.73 -14.36
C LEU A 9 2.39 -1.71 -15.39
N PRO A 10 1.91 -1.81 -16.64
CA PRO A 10 2.52 -2.70 -17.63
C PRO A 10 3.98 -2.33 -17.98
N GLY A 11 4.40 -1.09 -17.70
CA GLY A 11 5.72 -0.56 -18.02
C GLY A 11 6.77 -0.72 -16.91
N VAL A 12 6.42 -1.30 -15.76
CA VAL A 12 7.32 -1.45 -14.61
C VAL A 12 7.59 -2.90 -14.25
N GLN A 13 8.70 -3.15 -13.57
CA GLN A 13 9.06 -4.46 -13.06
C GLN A 13 8.16 -4.88 -11.89
N LYS A 14 7.68 -6.12 -11.96
CA LYS A 14 6.82 -6.75 -10.95
C LYS A 14 5.62 -5.85 -10.56
N PRO A 15 4.71 -5.56 -11.50
CA PRO A 15 3.58 -4.64 -11.26
C PRO A 15 2.66 -5.08 -10.12
N ALA A 16 2.60 -6.38 -9.81
CA ALA A 16 1.83 -6.92 -8.70
C ALA A 16 2.22 -6.33 -7.32
N ARG A 17 3.41 -5.76 -7.16
CA ARG A 17 3.83 -5.04 -5.93
C ARG A 17 2.94 -3.86 -5.58
N TYR A 18 2.20 -3.35 -6.56
CA TYR A 18 1.58 -2.03 -6.56
C TYR A 18 0.05 -2.09 -6.65
N THR A 19 -0.52 -3.28 -6.84
CA THR A 19 -1.96 -3.46 -7.11
C THR A 19 -2.82 -3.64 -5.87
N GLY A 20 -2.24 -4.11 -4.76
CA GLY A 20 -3.00 -4.63 -3.63
C GLY A 20 -3.81 -5.88 -4.02
N GLY A 21 -4.84 -6.21 -3.25
CA GLY A 21 -5.70 -7.37 -3.51
C GLY A 21 -5.16 -8.67 -2.91
N GLU A 22 -4.32 -8.59 -1.88
CA GLU A 22 -3.56 -9.75 -1.40
C GLU A 22 -4.37 -10.65 -0.49
N TYR A 23 -4.02 -11.93 -0.46
CA TYR A 23 -4.59 -12.85 0.51
C TYR A 23 -4.25 -12.38 1.94
N ASN A 24 -5.28 -12.24 2.78
CA ASN A 24 -5.22 -11.65 4.13
C ASN A 24 -4.94 -10.14 4.19
N GLU A 25 -5.14 -9.40 3.10
CA GLU A 25 -5.32 -7.96 3.24
C GLU A 25 -6.56 -7.66 4.11
N ILE A 26 -6.50 -6.57 4.86
CA ILE A 26 -7.58 -6.16 5.76
C ILE A 26 -8.09 -4.82 5.25
N ILE A 27 -9.32 -4.84 4.74
CA ILE A 27 -10.04 -3.65 4.30
C ILE A 27 -11.17 -3.42 5.30
N LYS A 28 -11.31 -2.18 5.76
CA LYS A 28 -12.39 -1.73 6.64
C LYS A 28 -13.19 -0.63 5.95
N ASP A 29 -14.45 -0.44 6.36
CA ASP A 29 -15.22 0.71 5.91
C ASP A 29 -14.67 1.98 6.57
N LYS A 30 -14.47 3.03 5.78
CA LYS A 30 -14.02 4.34 6.25
C LYS A 30 -15.02 4.97 7.22
N ALA A 31 -16.30 4.64 7.11
CA ALA A 31 -17.34 5.15 8.00
C ALA A 31 -17.29 4.52 9.41
N ASP A 32 -16.72 3.31 9.53
CA ASP A 32 -16.75 2.53 10.77
C ASP A 32 -15.47 2.68 11.62
N VAL A 33 -14.45 3.36 11.10
CA VAL A 33 -13.17 3.56 11.79
C VAL A 33 -13.00 4.99 12.32
N LYS A 34 -12.43 5.11 13.52
CA LYS A 34 -12.10 6.39 14.15
C LYS A 34 -10.67 6.83 13.86
N LEU A 35 -9.78 5.87 13.64
CA LEU A 35 -8.40 6.13 13.26
C LEU A 35 -8.09 5.37 11.99
N ARG A 36 -7.54 6.10 11.02
CA ARG A 36 -6.98 5.53 9.81
C ARG A 36 -5.53 5.96 9.71
N MET A 37 -4.65 5.01 9.50
CA MET A 37 -3.22 5.25 9.46
C MET A 37 -2.54 4.43 8.38
N ALA A 38 -1.42 4.95 7.88
CA ALA A 38 -0.55 4.26 6.95
C ALA A 38 0.73 3.81 7.65
N PHE A 39 1.06 2.54 7.51
CA PHE A 39 2.30 1.95 7.98
C PHE A 39 3.31 1.93 6.84
N CYS A 40 4.14 2.97 6.80
CA CYS A 40 5.12 3.20 5.75
C CYS A 40 6.41 2.42 6.02
N PHE A 41 6.71 1.45 5.16
CA PHE A 41 7.97 0.74 5.17
C PHE A 41 8.91 1.32 4.11
N PRO A 42 10.16 1.71 4.48
CA PRO A 42 11.06 2.45 3.61
C PRO A 42 11.82 1.56 2.60
N ASP A 43 11.18 0.52 2.09
CA ASP A 43 11.74 -0.40 1.10
C ASP A 43 10.61 -1.01 0.25
N VAL A 44 10.98 -1.80 -0.77
CA VAL A 44 10.04 -2.46 -1.66
C VAL A 44 9.18 -3.47 -0.91
N TYR A 45 8.01 -3.70 -1.51
CA TYR A 45 6.99 -4.63 -1.05
C TYR A 45 7.55 -5.98 -0.53
N GLU A 46 8.42 -6.67 -1.28
CA GLU A 46 8.90 -7.99 -0.85
C GLU A 46 9.73 -7.93 0.44
N ILE A 47 10.52 -6.87 0.62
CA ILE A 47 11.35 -6.69 1.82
C ILE A 47 10.44 -6.34 3.00
N GLY A 48 9.49 -5.43 2.81
CA GLY A 48 8.52 -5.05 3.84
C GLY A 48 7.62 -6.22 4.27
N MET A 49 7.14 -7.03 3.32
CA MET A 49 6.35 -8.22 3.63
C MET A 49 7.13 -9.34 4.31
N SER A 50 8.45 -9.38 4.10
CA SER A 50 9.34 -10.30 4.83
C SER A 50 9.63 -9.82 6.27
N ASN A 51 9.19 -8.62 6.64
CA ASN A 51 9.36 -8.08 7.98
C ASN A 51 8.30 -8.63 8.95
N LEU A 52 8.72 -9.54 9.83
CA LEU A 52 7.85 -10.16 10.83
C LEU A 52 7.20 -9.13 11.78
N GLY A 53 7.97 -8.13 12.23
CA GLY A 53 7.48 -7.11 13.14
C GLY A 53 6.36 -6.28 12.54
N MET A 54 6.52 -5.87 11.27
CA MET A 54 5.49 -5.15 10.53
C MET A 54 4.21 -5.98 10.40
N ARG A 55 4.33 -7.28 10.10
CA ARG A 55 3.16 -8.18 9.99
C ARG A 55 2.42 -8.35 11.32
N ILE A 56 3.14 -8.51 12.42
CA ILE A 56 2.55 -8.63 13.76
C ILE A 56 1.81 -7.34 14.10
N LEU A 57 2.47 -6.19 13.96
CA LEU A 57 1.89 -4.88 14.29
C LEU A 57 0.69 -4.56 13.40
N TYR A 58 0.78 -4.80 12.09
CA TYR A 58 -0.35 -4.65 11.16
C TYR A 58 -1.55 -5.49 11.60
N GLY A 59 -1.33 -6.74 12.00
CA GLY A 59 -2.38 -7.62 12.52
C GLY A 59 -2.97 -7.14 13.85
N CYS A 60 -2.11 -6.78 14.81
CA CYS A 60 -2.54 -6.26 16.11
C CYS A 60 -3.35 -4.97 15.99
N ILE A 61 -2.90 -4.01 15.18
CA ILE A 61 -3.61 -2.75 14.99
C ILE A 61 -4.95 -2.97 14.29
N ASN A 62 -4.98 -3.81 13.24
CA ASN A 62 -6.22 -4.09 12.54
C ASN A 62 -7.19 -5.01 13.31
N ALA A 63 -6.75 -5.65 14.40
CA ALA A 63 -7.65 -6.37 15.31
C ALA A 63 -8.56 -5.41 16.10
N GLU A 64 -8.13 -4.16 16.30
CA GLU A 64 -8.97 -3.13 16.92
C GLU A 64 -10.08 -2.71 15.95
N PRO A 65 -11.36 -2.86 16.29
CA PRO A 65 -12.46 -2.72 15.33
C PRO A 65 -12.54 -1.34 14.69
N ASP A 66 -12.19 -0.27 15.44
CA ASP A 66 -12.27 1.12 15.00
C ASP A 66 -10.96 1.72 14.47
N ILE A 67 -9.92 0.90 14.24
CA ILE A 67 -8.66 1.32 13.63
C ILE A 67 -8.43 0.60 12.31
N TRP A 68 -8.13 1.35 11.25
CA TRP A 68 -7.65 0.78 9.98
C TRP A 68 -6.19 1.17 9.76
N CYS A 69 -5.32 0.16 9.76
CA CYS A 69 -3.92 0.31 9.41
C CYS A 69 -3.69 -0.22 7.99
N GLU A 70 -3.26 0.65 7.11
CA GLU A 70 -2.90 0.34 5.73
C GLU A 70 -1.39 0.23 5.58
N ARG A 71 -0.91 -0.39 4.50
CA ARG A 71 0.51 -0.57 4.21
C ARG A 71 0.94 0.33 3.06
N VAL A 72 2.11 0.93 3.20
CA VAL A 72 2.74 1.73 2.15
C VAL A 72 4.19 1.27 2.02
N PHE A 73 4.65 1.08 0.78
CA PHE A 73 6.00 0.63 0.47
C PHE A 73 6.68 1.62 -0.47
N ALA A 74 8.01 1.70 -0.40
CA ALA A 74 8.76 2.51 -1.35
C ALA A 74 8.68 1.87 -2.76
N PRO A 75 8.35 2.65 -3.80
CA PRO A 75 8.36 2.12 -5.16
C PRO A 75 9.79 1.82 -5.60
N TRP A 76 9.95 0.78 -6.43
CA TRP A 76 11.23 0.54 -7.10
C TRP A 76 11.57 1.69 -8.07
N GLY A 77 12.84 1.83 -8.46
CA GLY A 77 13.31 2.99 -9.22
C GLY A 77 12.50 3.28 -10.50
N ASP A 78 12.16 2.23 -11.25
CA ASP A 78 11.35 2.33 -12.47
C ASP A 78 9.92 2.81 -12.22
N MET A 79 9.27 2.29 -11.18
CA MET A 79 7.95 2.75 -10.75
C MET A 79 8.01 4.16 -10.20
N ALA A 80 9.03 4.51 -9.42
CA ALA A 80 9.21 5.84 -8.86
C ALA A 80 9.38 6.89 -9.97
N GLU A 81 10.10 6.57 -11.05
CA GLU A 81 10.21 7.43 -12.23
C GLU A 81 8.86 7.59 -12.94
N GLN A 82 8.13 6.50 -13.19
CA GLN A 82 6.80 6.56 -13.80
C GLN A 82 5.80 7.37 -12.96
N MET A 83 5.81 7.19 -11.64
CA MET A 83 4.96 7.94 -10.71
C MET A 83 5.24 9.44 -10.77
N ARG A 84 6.53 9.84 -10.73
CA ARG A 84 6.92 11.25 -10.84
C ARG A 84 6.56 11.85 -12.20
N ALA A 85 6.75 11.11 -13.29
CA ALA A 85 6.44 11.59 -14.64
C ALA A 85 4.92 11.78 -14.90
N ASN A 86 4.06 11.12 -14.11
CA ASN A 86 2.61 11.13 -14.27
C ASN A 86 1.85 11.80 -13.10
N ASP A 87 2.58 12.49 -12.21
CA ASP A 87 2.05 13.15 -11.02
C ASP A 87 1.18 12.22 -10.15
N ILE A 88 1.64 10.97 -9.97
CA ILE A 88 1.01 9.98 -9.12
C ILE A 88 1.72 10.04 -7.75
N PRO A 89 1.02 10.46 -6.68
CA PRO A 89 1.60 10.47 -5.34
C PRO A 89 1.77 9.04 -4.80
N LEU A 90 2.53 8.91 -3.71
CA LEU A 90 2.58 7.67 -2.96
C LEU A 90 1.17 7.32 -2.44
N TYR A 91 0.87 6.04 -2.33
CA TYR A 91 -0.47 5.58 -1.96
C TYR A 91 -0.43 4.33 -1.08
N ALA A 92 -1.53 4.12 -0.36
CA ALA A 92 -1.78 2.96 0.47
C ALA A 92 -2.23 1.75 -0.35
N LEU A 93 -1.70 0.56 -0.04
CA LEU A 93 -1.89 -0.64 -0.84
C LEU A 93 -3.34 -1.17 -0.79
N GLU A 94 -4.01 -1.04 0.37
CA GLU A 94 -5.38 -1.54 0.58
C GLU A 94 -6.45 -0.67 -0.09
N SER A 95 -6.36 0.65 0.05
CA SER A 95 -7.38 1.56 -0.52
C SER A 95 -7.01 2.14 -1.88
N GLY A 96 -5.71 2.26 -2.19
CA GLY A 96 -5.21 3.07 -3.28
C GLY A 96 -5.30 4.58 -3.03
N ASP A 97 -5.66 5.03 -1.82
CA ASP A 97 -5.69 6.44 -1.47
C ASP A 97 -4.26 6.98 -1.30
N HIS A 98 -4.08 8.26 -1.64
CA HIS A 98 -2.79 8.93 -1.56
C HIS A 98 -2.34 9.18 -0.11
N VAL A 99 -1.02 9.16 0.12
CA VAL A 99 -0.35 9.38 1.41
C VAL A 99 0.61 10.55 1.34
#